data_AF-A0AAE0WH83-F1
#
_entry.id   AF-A0AAE0WH83-F1
#
_cell.length_a   1.000
_cell.length_b   1.000
_cell.length_c   1.000
_cell.angle_alpha   90.00
_cell.angle_beta   90.00
_cell.angle_gamma   90.00
#
_symmetry.space_group_name_H-M   'P 1'
#
loop_
_entity.id
_entity.type
_entity.pdbx_description
1 polymer ?
#
loop_
_entity_poly.entity_id
_entity_poly.type
_entity_poly.pdbx_seq_one_letter_code
_entity_poly.pdbx_strand_id
1 'polypeptide(L)'
;MPKFTRKNYLTQSIDLHEQTSEHHCDWSRPIKNTMLPPVPSDILTLNPKFSVLYQDLSHNRLQQDGTSKPDNKDLHKARTEAYKRETVRRNLQDIVYRGEALPDELRDLGLLIAATLGGEVAPDDLSIVEGELARLPCYSTDIAALLSKQFAESASRLSAVAIVGGGSHEVWPHSVAKLGSDVVSQHQYLRRSRSVLVDAAQELQDIHRQVLEVSVRVLEQVIHGAVARHGKATADHLAILANGISKKVDMHHAQLTQHIYTAEIQSAIRSALSTMKDSHTDVRFHLREAEERLAQYNSARGMKNMVKEYAELLAETRKVEAEIARLKGGM
;
A
#
# COMPACT_ATOMS: atom_id res chain seq x y z
N MET A 1 -42.63 -20.73 22.96
CA MET A 1 -43.47 -21.21 21.84
C MET A 1 -43.62 -20.02 20.89
N PRO A 2 -43.19 -20.09 19.61
CA PRO A 2 -43.30 -21.22 18.69
C PRO A 2 -41.96 -21.81 18.24
N LYS A 3 -42.08 -23.04 17.71
CA LYS A 3 -41.01 -23.91 17.21
C LYS A 3 -40.76 -23.57 15.73
N PHE A 4 -39.50 -23.40 15.34
CA PHE A 4 -39.09 -23.56 13.95
C PHE A 4 -37.97 -24.59 13.84
N THR A 5 -38.26 -25.59 13.03
CA THR A 5 -37.61 -26.87 12.87
C THR A 5 -36.32 -26.75 12.06
N ARG A 6 -35.22 -27.29 12.59
CA ARG A 6 -34.01 -27.62 11.81
C ARG A 6 -34.38 -28.66 10.75
N LYS A 7 -34.25 -28.31 9.47
CA LYS A 7 -34.18 -29.32 8.40
C LYS A 7 -32.77 -29.91 8.40
N ASN A 8 -32.70 -31.18 8.78
CA ASN A 8 -31.65 -32.09 8.41
C ASN A 8 -31.69 -32.29 6.89
N TYR A 9 -30.56 -32.09 6.21
CA TYR A 9 -30.27 -32.84 4.99
C TYR A 9 -29.00 -33.64 5.26
N LEU A 10 -29.19 -34.95 5.18
CA LEU A 10 -28.17 -35.97 5.28
C LEU A 10 -27.12 -35.79 4.19
N THR A 11 -25.86 -35.96 4.61
CA THR A 11 -24.87 -36.85 4.01
C THR A 11 -25.24 -37.48 2.66
N GLN A 12 -24.58 -37.00 1.61
CA GLN A 12 -24.28 -37.81 0.44
C GLN A 12 -22.77 -37.74 0.23
N SER A 13 -22.06 -38.75 0.74
CA SER A 13 -20.68 -39.04 0.36
C SER A 13 -20.65 -39.30 -1.14
N ILE A 14 -20.07 -38.37 -1.89
CA ILE A 14 -19.62 -38.62 -3.25
C ILE A 14 -18.11 -38.61 -3.15
N ASP A 15 -17.53 -39.81 -3.24
CA ASP A 15 -16.12 -40.02 -3.53
C ASP A 15 -15.81 -39.35 -4.87
N LEU A 16 -15.32 -38.12 -4.80
CA LEU A 16 -14.55 -37.50 -5.87
C LEU A 16 -13.10 -37.56 -5.40
N HIS A 17 -12.39 -38.57 -5.90
CA HIS A 17 -10.96 -38.50 -6.06
C HIS A 17 -10.66 -37.21 -6.83
N GLU A 18 -10.29 -36.18 -6.08
CA GLU A 18 -9.74 -34.94 -6.58
C GLU A 18 -8.37 -35.27 -7.16
N GLN A 19 -8.37 -35.66 -8.44
CA GLN A 19 -7.22 -35.50 -9.30
C GLN A 19 -6.93 -34.00 -9.38
N THR A 20 -6.17 -33.50 -8.41
CA THR A 20 -5.38 -32.28 -8.58
C THR A 20 -4.33 -32.58 -9.63
N SER A 21 -4.71 -32.49 -10.90
CA SER A 21 -3.77 -32.33 -12.00
C SER A 21 -3.07 -31.01 -11.74
N GLU A 22 -1.87 -31.11 -11.19
CA GLU A 22 -0.88 -30.05 -11.16
C GLU A 22 -0.65 -29.60 -12.60
N HIS A 23 -1.41 -28.61 -13.05
CA HIS A 23 -1.00 -27.76 -14.16
C HIS A 23 0.13 -26.87 -13.64
N HIS A 24 1.29 -27.50 -13.47
CA HIS A 24 2.56 -26.84 -13.29
C HIS A 24 2.78 -26.04 -14.58
N CYS A 25 2.43 -24.75 -14.56
CA CYS A 25 2.88 -23.80 -15.56
C CYS A 25 4.41 -23.77 -15.46
N ASP A 26 5.06 -24.61 -16.27
CA ASP A 26 6.50 -24.70 -16.40
C ASP A 26 7.00 -23.44 -17.12
N TRP A 27 7.22 -22.38 -16.34
CA TRP A 27 7.86 -21.14 -16.77
C TRP A 27 9.35 -21.31 -17.09
N SER A 28 9.90 -22.53 -16.99
CA SER A 28 11.33 -22.82 -17.21
C SER A 28 11.71 -22.98 -18.68
N ARG A 29 10.78 -22.80 -19.63
CA ARG A 29 11.11 -22.84 -21.05
C ARG A 29 11.76 -21.52 -21.47
N PRO A 30 12.90 -21.55 -22.19
CA PRO A 30 13.50 -20.34 -22.71
C PRO A 30 12.46 -19.63 -23.56
N ILE A 31 12.11 -18.41 -23.17
CA ILE A 31 11.19 -17.53 -23.90
C ILE A 31 11.79 -17.39 -25.30
N LYS A 32 11.24 -18.14 -26.26
CA LYS A 32 11.52 -17.88 -27.68
C LYS A 32 11.02 -16.47 -27.90
N ASN A 33 11.93 -15.52 -28.08
CA ASN A 33 11.67 -14.09 -28.32
C ASN A 33 10.62 -13.89 -29.41
N THR A 34 9.36 -13.94 -29.01
CA THR A 34 8.19 -13.67 -29.82
C THR A 34 7.38 -12.70 -29.00
N MET A 35 7.11 -11.52 -29.57
CA MET A 35 6.40 -10.42 -28.91
C MET A 35 4.95 -10.75 -28.55
N LEU A 36 4.46 -11.91 -29.00
CA LEU A 36 3.16 -12.45 -28.63
C LEU A 36 3.36 -13.43 -27.47
N PRO A 37 2.61 -13.28 -26.37
CA PRO A 37 2.73 -14.17 -25.23
C PRO A 37 2.46 -15.60 -25.68
N PRO A 38 3.23 -16.59 -25.20
CA PRO A 38 3.04 -17.98 -25.59
C PRO A 38 1.64 -18.44 -25.21
N VAL A 39 0.80 -18.69 -26.23
CA VAL A 39 -0.55 -19.21 -26.04
C VAL A 39 -0.48 -20.72 -25.77
N PRO A 40 -1.13 -21.24 -24.71
CA PRO A 40 -1.22 -22.67 -24.45
C PRO A 40 -1.77 -23.44 -25.65
N SER A 41 -1.19 -24.61 -25.93
CA SER A 41 -1.58 -25.49 -27.05
C SER A 41 -3.07 -25.86 -27.01
N ASP A 42 -3.65 -25.93 -25.82
CA ASP A 42 -5.05 -26.31 -25.60
C ASP A 42 -6.01 -25.24 -26.16
N ILE A 43 -5.65 -23.96 -26.08
CA ILE A 43 -6.46 -22.87 -26.64
C ILE A 43 -6.35 -22.83 -28.18
N LEU A 44 -5.19 -23.21 -28.71
CA LEU A 44 -4.95 -23.28 -30.15
C LEU A 44 -5.68 -24.47 -30.81
N THR A 45 -5.88 -25.57 -30.09
CA THR A 45 -6.68 -26.71 -30.56
C THR A 45 -8.18 -26.47 -30.44
N LEU A 46 -8.63 -25.77 -29.39
CA LEU A 46 -10.03 -25.34 -29.23
C LEU A 46 -10.48 -24.33 -30.28
N ASN A 47 -9.56 -23.52 -30.84
CA ASN A 47 -9.89 -22.46 -31.79
C ASN A 47 -8.97 -22.46 -33.02
N PRO A 48 -9.25 -23.30 -34.05
CA PRO A 48 -8.35 -23.49 -35.18
C PRO A 48 -8.18 -22.23 -36.04
N LYS A 49 -9.19 -21.37 -36.15
CA LYS A 49 -9.10 -20.08 -36.84
C LYS A 49 -8.09 -19.15 -36.17
N PHE A 50 -8.07 -19.14 -34.84
CA PHE A 50 -7.12 -18.35 -34.07
C PHE A 50 -5.71 -18.91 -34.19
N SER A 51 -5.54 -20.23 -34.26
CA SER A 51 -4.24 -20.86 -34.50
C SER A 51 -3.61 -20.43 -35.83
N VAL A 52 -4.41 -20.45 -36.91
CA VAL A 52 -3.95 -19.99 -38.23
C VAL A 52 -3.57 -18.51 -38.21
N LEU A 53 -4.38 -17.66 -37.56
CA LEU A 53 -4.09 -16.23 -37.44
C LEU A 53 -2.84 -15.97 -36.57
N TYR A 54 -2.70 -16.68 -35.46
CA TYR A 54 -1.54 -16.56 -34.57
C TYR A 54 -0.25 -16.98 -35.27
N GLN A 55 -0.31 -18.04 -36.08
CA GLN A 55 0.80 -18.47 -36.94
C GLN A 55 1.11 -17.45 -38.04
N ASP A 56 0.09 -16.92 -38.74
CA ASP A 56 0.28 -15.92 -39.80
C ASP A 56 0.86 -14.61 -39.25
N LEU A 57 0.37 -14.16 -38.09
CA LEU A 57 0.89 -12.97 -37.42
C LEU A 57 2.34 -13.18 -36.95
N SER A 58 2.64 -14.32 -36.32
CA SER A 58 3.98 -14.61 -35.80
C SER A 58 5.02 -14.90 -36.88
N HIS A 59 4.64 -15.45 -38.03
CA HIS A 59 5.58 -15.89 -39.06
C HIS A 59 5.60 -14.98 -40.30
N ASN A 60 4.45 -14.51 -40.79
CA ASN A 60 4.36 -13.77 -42.05
C ASN A 60 4.23 -12.26 -41.87
N ARG A 61 3.47 -11.82 -40.86
CA ARG A 61 3.11 -10.39 -40.75
C ARG A 61 3.99 -9.61 -39.81
N LEU A 62 4.49 -10.20 -38.72
CA LEU A 62 5.31 -9.50 -37.74
C LEU A 62 6.76 -9.98 -37.79
N GLN A 63 7.69 -9.04 -37.68
CA GLN A 63 9.08 -9.33 -37.35
C GLN A 63 9.18 -9.71 -35.86
N GLN A 64 10.31 -10.29 -35.44
CA GLN A 64 10.60 -10.59 -34.02
C GLN A 64 10.46 -9.36 -33.10
N ASP A 65 10.44 -8.19 -33.70
CA ASP A 65 10.46 -6.89 -33.07
C ASP A 65 9.06 -6.22 -33.00
N GLY A 66 8.02 -6.91 -33.51
CA GLY A 66 6.63 -6.45 -33.50
C GLY A 66 6.27 -5.46 -34.61
N THR A 67 7.21 -5.14 -35.51
CA THR A 67 6.91 -4.34 -36.70
C THR A 67 6.35 -5.21 -37.81
N SER A 68 5.44 -4.66 -38.61
CA SER A 68 4.92 -5.35 -39.78
C SER A 68 6.06 -5.61 -40.78
N LYS A 69 6.21 -6.86 -41.24
CA LYS A 69 7.11 -7.17 -42.36
C LYS A 69 6.65 -6.36 -43.58
N PRO A 70 7.52 -5.58 -44.23
CA PRO A 70 7.13 -4.87 -45.44
C PRO A 70 6.86 -5.90 -46.55
N ASP A 71 5.60 -6.05 -46.92
CA ASP A 71 5.10 -7.14 -47.78
C ASP A 71 5.48 -7.01 -49.25
N ASN A 72 6.21 -5.96 -49.67
CA ASN A 72 6.44 -5.73 -51.09
C ASN A 72 7.67 -4.87 -51.39
N LYS A 73 8.75 -5.50 -51.86
CA LYS A 73 9.86 -4.81 -52.53
C LYS A 73 9.35 -3.98 -53.73
N ASP A 74 8.25 -4.40 -54.33
CA ASP A 74 7.60 -3.70 -55.46
C ASP A 74 6.89 -2.41 -55.03
N LEU A 75 6.36 -2.34 -53.80
CA LEU A 75 5.81 -1.11 -53.23
C LEU A 75 6.91 -0.09 -52.96
N HIS A 76 8.08 -0.53 -52.50
CA HIS A 76 9.23 0.36 -52.33
C HIS A 76 9.70 0.92 -53.67
N LYS A 77 9.83 0.07 -54.70
CA LYS A 77 10.15 0.52 -56.06
C LYS A 77 9.10 1.49 -56.61
N ALA A 78 7.82 1.15 -56.51
CA ALA A 78 6.73 2.01 -56.97
C ALA A 78 6.70 3.36 -56.22
N ARG A 79 6.95 3.36 -54.91
CA ARG A 79 7.08 4.59 -54.11
C ARG A 79 8.28 5.40 -54.54
N THR A 80 9.45 4.79 -54.75
CA THR A 80 10.64 5.52 -55.21
C THR A 80 10.43 6.13 -56.58
N GLU A 81 9.76 5.43 -57.50
CA GLU A 81 9.42 5.96 -58.82
C GLU A 81 8.39 7.11 -58.74
N ALA A 82 7.37 6.97 -57.88
CA ALA A 82 6.42 8.05 -57.63
C ALA A 82 7.11 9.30 -57.04
N TYR A 83 8.00 9.13 -56.06
CA TYR A 83 8.76 10.23 -55.47
C TYR A 83 9.72 10.88 -56.47
N LYS A 84 10.37 10.11 -57.36
CA LYS A 84 11.21 10.67 -58.42
C LYS A 84 10.39 11.55 -59.35
N ARG A 85 9.26 11.05 -59.86
CA ARG A 85 8.36 11.81 -60.75
C ARG A 85 7.86 13.07 -60.08
N GLU A 86 7.40 12.96 -58.84
CA GLU A 86 6.89 14.08 -58.06
C GLU A 86 7.96 15.14 -57.76
N THR A 87 9.20 14.70 -57.51
CA THR A 87 10.33 15.60 -57.29
C THR A 87 10.68 16.37 -58.56
N VAL A 88 10.75 15.68 -59.70
CA VAL A 88 10.97 16.33 -61.01
C VAL A 88 9.84 17.30 -61.31
N ARG A 89 8.58 16.91 -61.09
CA ARG A 89 7.40 17.76 -61.28
C ARG A 89 7.47 19.04 -60.45
N ARG A 90 7.74 18.95 -59.14
CA ARG A 90 7.84 20.13 -58.26
C ARG A 90 8.97 21.08 -58.68
N ASN A 91 10.14 20.53 -59.02
CA ASN A 91 11.29 21.34 -59.44
C ASN A 91 11.01 22.02 -60.80
N LEU A 92 10.41 21.31 -61.75
CA LEU A 92 9.94 21.89 -63.01
C LEU A 92 8.93 23.01 -62.80
N GLN A 93 7.92 22.82 -61.93
CA GLN A 93 6.96 23.86 -61.60
C GLN A 93 7.66 25.08 -60.98
N ASP A 94 8.58 24.87 -60.03
CA ASP A 94 9.33 25.97 -59.43
C ASP A 94 10.19 26.74 -60.45
N ILE A 95 10.79 26.06 -61.44
CA ILE A 95 11.54 26.70 -62.53
C ILE A 95 10.60 27.51 -63.43
N VAL A 96 9.45 26.95 -63.80
CA VAL A 96 8.47 27.61 -64.69
C VAL A 96 7.85 28.84 -64.03
N TYR A 97 7.58 28.79 -62.72
CA TYR A 97 6.96 29.90 -61.98
C TYR A 97 7.94 30.94 -61.43
N ARG A 98 9.20 30.56 -61.13
CA ARG A 98 10.20 31.47 -60.51
C ARG A 98 11.35 31.86 -61.43
N GLY A 99 11.53 31.17 -62.56
CA GLY A 99 12.63 31.41 -63.49
C GLY A 99 12.34 32.53 -64.47
N GLU A 100 12.97 33.70 -64.28
CA GLU A 100 12.95 34.79 -65.28
C GLU A 100 13.75 34.47 -66.57
N ALA A 101 14.46 33.34 -66.60
CA ALA A 101 15.43 33.02 -67.64
C ALA A 101 14.92 32.13 -68.79
N LEU A 102 13.65 31.70 -68.78
CA LEU A 102 13.09 30.87 -69.87
C LEU A 102 12.27 31.72 -70.84
N PRO A 103 12.47 31.56 -72.16
CA PRO A 103 11.52 31.98 -73.19
C PRO A 103 10.11 31.47 -72.92
N ASP A 104 9.09 32.26 -73.27
CA ASP A 104 7.67 31.93 -73.04
C ASP A 104 7.27 30.55 -73.61
N GLU A 105 7.80 30.20 -74.77
CA GLU A 105 7.57 28.90 -75.43
C GLU A 105 8.08 27.70 -74.60
N LEU A 106 9.13 27.89 -73.79
CA LEU A 106 9.67 26.86 -72.90
C LEU A 106 8.97 26.80 -71.55
N ARG A 107 8.34 27.91 -71.12
CA ARG A 107 7.47 27.92 -69.94
C ARG A 107 6.22 27.09 -70.18
N ASP A 108 5.59 27.25 -71.34
CA ASP A 108 4.38 26.51 -71.71
C ASP A 108 4.67 25.01 -71.87
N LEU A 109 5.80 24.66 -72.51
CA LEU A 109 6.25 23.27 -72.62
C LEU A 109 6.59 22.66 -71.25
N GLY A 110 7.24 23.42 -70.36
CA GLY A 110 7.55 22.98 -68.99
C GLY A 110 6.31 22.76 -68.13
N LEU A 111 5.28 23.60 -68.28
CA LEU A 111 3.99 23.44 -67.62
C LEU A 111 3.26 22.20 -68.12
N LEU A 112 3.29 21.95 -69.43
CA LEU A 112 2.71 20.76 -70.06
C LEU A 112 3.40 19.47 -69.60
N ILE A 113 4.73 19.48 -69.48
CA ILE A 113 5.50 18.34 -68.94
C ILE A 113 5.17 18.11 -67.46
N ALA A 114 5.02 19.17 -66.67
CA ALA A 114 4.62 19.03 -65.26
C ALA A 114 3.19 18.47 -65.11
N ALA A 115 2.26 18.88 -65.97
CA ALA A 115 0.89 18.39 -65.99
C ALA A 115 0.80 16.91 -66.44
N THR A 116 1.58 16.51 -67.45
CA THR A 116 1.65 15.10 -67.90
C THR A 116 2.30 14.19 -66.85
N LEU A 117 3.36 14.64 -66.17
CA LEU A 117 3.98 13.92 -65.04
C LEU A 117 3.06 13.79 -63.82
N GLY A 118 2.15 14.75 -63.63
CA GLY A 118 1.12 14.73 -62.57
C GLY A 118 -0.08 13.84 -62.89
N GLY A 119 -0.22 13.38 -64.14
CA GLY A 119 -1.41 12.66 -64.59
C GLY A 119 -2.66 13.54 -64.70
N GLU A 120 -2.47 14.86 -64.83
CA GLU A 120 -3.55 15.86 -64.96
C GLU A 120 -4.09 15.96 -66.40
N VAL A 121 -3.42 15.30 -67.35
CA VAL A 121 -3.82 15.22 -68.75
C VAL A 121 -4.63 13.94 -68.99
N ALA A 122 -5.83 14.07 -69.55
CA ALA A 122 -6.67 12.93 -69.89
C ALA A 122 -5.99 12.04 -70.96
N PRO A 123 -6.21 10.71 -70.94
CA PRO A 123 -5.53 9.79 -71.85
C PRO A 123 -5.84 10.05 -73.34
N ASP A 124 -6.98 10.68 -73.65
CA ASP A 124 -7.38 11.05 -75.01
C ASP A 124 -6.59 12.26 -75.54
N ASP A 125 -6.21 13.19 -74.66
CA ASP A 125 -5.45 14.40 -74.98
C ASP A 125 -3.94 14.14 -75.10
N LEU A 126 -3.46 12.97 -74.69
CA LEU A 126 -2.06 12.56 -74.82
C LEU A 126 -1.59 12.58 -76.28
N SER A 127 -2.48 12.27 -77.24
CA SER A 127 -2.16 12.26 -78.67
C SER A 127 -1.86 13.66 -79.23
N ILE A 128 -2.48 14.69 -78.67
CA ILE A 128 -2.26 16.11 -79.04
C ILE A 128 -0.97 16.62 -78.39
N VAL A 129 -0.75 16.21 -77.14
CA VAL A 129 0.42 16.57 -76.35
C VAL A 129 1.70 15.89 -76.87
N GLU A 130 1.60 14.70 -77.46
CA GLU A 130 2.72 13.97 -78.07
C GLU A 130 3.39 14.76 -79.21
N GLY A 131 2.63 15.58 -79.96
CA GLY A 131 3.16 16.47 -81.00
C GLY A 131 4.03 17.61 -80.47
N GLU A 132 3.68 18.17 -79.31
CA GLU A 132 4.50 19.19 -78.63
C GLU A 132 5.67 18.55 -77.85
N LEU A 133 5.46 17.35 -77.29
CA LEU A 133 6.54 16.54 -76.69
C LEU A 133 7.59 16.10 -77.73
N ALA A 134 7.25 16.00 -79.01
CA ALA A 134 8.23 15.71 -80.07
C ALA A 134 9.28 16.82 -80.24
N ARG A 135 8.99 18.06 -79.79
CA ARG A 135 9.93 19.20 -79.79
C ARG A 135 10.82 19.24 -78.54
N LEU A 136 10.49 18.45 -77.52
CA LEU A 136 11.20 18.35 -76.25
C LEU A 136 12.69 17.97 -76.38
N PRO A 137 13.12 17.08 -77.30
CA PRO A 137 14.54 16.76 -77.47
C PRO A 137 15.41 17.98 -77.79
N CYS A 138 14.87 18.97 -78.51
CA CYS A 138 15.60 20.18 -78.90
C CYS A 138 15.92 21.12 -77.73
N TYR A 139 15.12 21.08 -76.67
CA TYR A 139 15.27 21.92 -75.47
C TYR A 139 15.63 21.11 -74.21
N SER A 140 15.79 19.79 -74.37
CA SER A 140 16.06 18.87 -73.28
C SER A 140 17.36 19.18 -72.54
N THR A 141 18.38 19.68 -73.24
CA THR A 141 19.68 20.04 -72.64
C THR A 141 19.58 21.25 -71.72
N ASP A 142 18.81 22.25 -72.09
CA ASP A 142 18.67 23.50 -71.34
C ASP A 142 17.81 23.28 -70.09
N ILE A 143 16.71 22.55 -70.25
CA ILE A 143 15.85 22.13 -69.14
C ILE A 143 16.63 21.21 -68.19
N ALA A 144 17.41 20.26 -68.72
CA ALA A 144 18.25 19.38 -67.90
C ALA A 144 19.34 20.14 -67.15
N ALA A 145 19.98 21.15 -67.76
CA ALA A 145 20.99 21.98 -67.11
C ALA A 145 20.39 22.80 -65.95
N LEU A 146 19.22 23.40 -66.15
CA LEU A 146 18.52 24.16 -65.11
C LEU A 146 18.01 23.27 -63.97
N LEU A 147 17.43 22.12 -64.30
CA LEU A 147 17.04 21.12 -63.30
C LEU A 147 18.25 20.63 -62.51
N SER A 148 19.37 20.33 -63.17
CA SER A 148 20.60 19.90 -62.50
C SER A 148 21.13 20.97 -61.54
N LYS A 149 21.05 22.25 -61.92
CA LYS A 149 21.43 23.36 -61.04
C LYS A 149 20.52 23.46 -59.82
N GLN A 150 19.21 23.35 -59.99
CA GLN A 150 18.24 23.38 -58.89
C GLN A 150 18.34 22.14 -57.99
N PHE A 151 18.63 20.97 -58.56
CA PHE A 151 18.89 19.76 -57.78
C PHE A 151 20.18 19.90 -56.97
N ALA A 152 21.24 20.47 -57.53
CA ALA A 152 22.47 20.74 -56.79
C ALA A 152 22.23 21.75 -55.64
N GLU A 153 21.42 22.78 -55.85
CA GLU A 153 21.06 23.74 -54.81
C GLU A 153 20.14 23.14 -53.72
N SER A 154 19.17 22.32 -54.12
CA SER A 154 18.29 21.63 -53.17
C SER A 154 19.07 20.61 -52.35
N ALA A 155 20.00 19.90 -53.00
CA ALA A 155 20.91 19.00 -52.32
C ALA A 155 21.74 19.78 -51.30
N SER A 156 22.33 20.95 -51.65
CA SER A 156 23.19 21.75 -50.76
C SER A 156 22.44 22.25 -49.52
N ARG A 157 21.19 22.67 -49.70
CA ARG A 157 20.30 23.02 -48.59
C ARG A 157 19.99 21.81 -47.70
N LEU A 158 19.72 20.64 -48.30
CA LEU A 158 19.46 19.41 -47.54
C LEU A 158 20.70 18.91 -46.79
N SER A 159 21.91 19.04 -47.36
CA SER A 159 23.14 18.65 -46.65
C SER A 159 23.45 19.59 -45.49
N ALA A 160 23.12 20.88 -45.60
CA ALA A 160 23.24 21.83 -44.49
C ALA A 160 22.29 21.51 -43.32
N VAL A 161 21.10 20.98 -43.60
CA VAL A 161 20.12 20.60 -42.56
C VAL A 161 20.44 19.23 -41.94
N ALA A 162 20.83 18.26 -42.76
CA ALA A 162 21.05 16.88 -42.31
C ALA A 162 22.39 16.68 -41.60
N ILE A 163 23.42 17.45 -41.97
CA ILE A 163 24.73 17.43 -41.32
C ILE A 163 24.88 18.75 -40.58
N VAL A 164 24.76 18.69 -39.25
CA VAL A 164 25.16 19.80 -38.37
C VAL A 164 26.65 20.06 -38.62
N GLY A 165 26.97 21.00 -39.53
CA GLY A 165 28.34 21.32 -39.93
C GLY A 165 28.64 21.45 -41.43
N GLY A 166 27.67 21.30 -42.34
CA GLY A 166 27.85 21.66 -43.76
C GLY A 166 28.76 20.73 -44.57
N GLY A 167 28.37 19.45 -44.71
CA GLY A 167 29.09 18.46 -45.52
C GLY A 167 28.70 18.45 -47.01
N SER A 168 29.61 17.91 -47.83
CA SER A 168 29.42 17.67 -49.28
C SER A 168 28.37 16.56 -49.56
N HIS A 169 27.71 16.62 -50.72
CA HIS A 169 26.66 15.67 -51.16
C HIS A 169 27.10 14.21 -51.20
N GLU A 170 28.38 13.96 -51.43
CA GLU A 170 28.93 12.61 -51.57
C GLU A 170 28.91 11.83 -50.24
N VAL A 171 28.90 12.52 -49.11
CA VAL A 171 28.93 11.88 -47.77
C VAL A 171 27.52 11.58 -47.26
N TRP A 172 26.49 12.19 -47.84
CA TRP A 172 25.10 12.10 -47.37
C TRP A 172 24.55 10.66 -47.33
N PRO A 173 24.77 9.79 -48.34
CA PRO A 173 24.30 8.40 -48.29
C PRO A 173 24.88 7.64 -47.08
N HIS A 174 26.15 7.86 -46.76
CA HIS A 174 26.82 7.22 -45.63
C HIS A 174 26.31 7.76 -44.29
N SER A 175 26.08 9.08 -44.18
CA SER A 175 25.49 9.69 -42.99
C SER A 175 24.05 9.25 -42.73
N VAL A 176 23.23 9.16 -43.78
CA VAL A 176 21.85 8.65 -43.68
C VAL A 176 21.85 7.17 -43.31
N ALA A 177 22.74 6.37 -43.88
CA ALA A 177 22.90 4.97 -43.51
C ALA A 177 23.32 4.83 -42.03
N LYS A 178 24.26 5.67 -41.57
CA LYS A 178 24.70 5.71 -40.17
C LYS A 178 23.57 6.12 -39.23
N LEU A 179 22.83 7.18 -39.56
CA LEU A 179 21.68 7.62 -38.77
C LEU A 179 20.61 6.51 -38.72
N GLY A 180 20.40 5.82 -39.83
CA GLY A 180 19.52 4.65 -39.90
C GLY A 180 19.98 3.52 -38.96
N SER A 181 21.28 3.17 -38.98
CA SER A 181 21.81 2.15 -38.06
C SER A 181 21.78 2.60 -36.59
N ASP A 182 22.01 3.88 -36.32
CA ASP A 182 21.95 4.46 -34.97
C ASP A 182 20.51 4.43 -34.44
N VAL A 183 19.52 4.80 -35.25
CA VAL A 183 18.09 4.69 -34.88
C VAL A 183 17.70 3.24 -34.63
N VAL A 184 18.13 2.30 -35.49
CA VAL A 184 17.84 0.87 -35.28
C VAL A 184 18.48 0.35 -33.99
N SER A 185 19.74 0.73 -33.70
CA SER A 185 20.42 0.31 -32.48
C SER A 185 19.83 0.92 -31.21
N GLN A 186 19.47 2.21 -31.23
CA GLN A 186 18.75 2.90 -30.15
C GLN A 186 17.39 2.23 -29.89
N HIS A 187 16.67 1.88 -30.94
CA HIS A 187 15.39 1.18 -30.81
C HIS A 187 15.56 -0.22 -30.20
N GLN A 188 16.60 -0.95 -30.59
CA GLN A 188 16.94 -2.23 -29.97
C GLN A 188 17.32 -2.09 -28.49
N TYR A 189 18.09 -1.05 -28.14
CA TYR A 189 18.46 -0.76 -26.76
C TYR A 189 17.22 -0.47 -25.90
N LEU A 190 16.34 0.43 -26.37
CA LEU A 190 15.08 0.75 -25.69
C LEU A 190 14.21 -0.49 -25.50
N ARG A 191 14.14 -1.38 -26.49
CA ARG A 191 13.40 -2.65 -26.39
C ARG A 191 13.98 -3.56 -25.32
N ARG A 192 15.30 -3.74 -25.28
CA ARG A 192 15.97 -4.55 -24.23
C ARG A 192 15.72 -3.97 -22.85
N SER A 193 15.86 -2.65 -22.69
CA SER A 193 15.58 -1.96 -21.43
C SER A 193 14.13 -2.16 -20.98
N ARG A 194 13.17 -2.08 -21.90
CA ARG A 194 11.76 -2.37 -21.61
C ARG A 194 11.53 -3.82 -21.19
N SER A 195 12.16 -4.80 -21.84
CA SER A 195 12.07 -6.21 -21.43
C SER A 195 12.56 -6.39 -19.99
N VAL A 196 13.74 -5.87 -19.68
CA VAL A 196 14.32 -5.97 -18.32
C VAL A 196 13.42 -5.30 -17.28
N LEU A 197 12.80 -4.17 -17.62
CA LEU A 197 11.85 -3.50 -16.72
C LEU A 197 10.59 -4.35 -16.48
N VAL A 198 10.07 -5.00 -17.50
CA VAL A 198 8.91 -5.90 -17.37
C VAL A 198 9.26 -7.10 -16.50
N ASP A 199 10.42 -7.71 -16.70
CA ASP A 199 10.89 -8.85 -15.89
C ASP A 199 11.04 -8.45 -14.42
N ALA A 200 11.65 -7.29 -14.15
CA ALA A 200 11.78 -6.77 -12.78
C ALA A 200 10.42 -6.42 -12.14
N ALA A 201 9.46 -5.91 -12.93
CA ALA A 201 8.12 -5.65 -12.44
C ALA A 201 7.35 -6.93 -12.10
N GLN A 202 7.56 -8.01 -12.86
CA GLN A 202 7.02 -9.34 -12.56
C GLN A 202 7.61 -9.89 -11.25
N GLU A 203 8.92 -9.82 -11.08
CA GLU A 203 9.59 -10.24 -9.83
C GLU A 203 9.05 -9.46 -8.61
N LEU A 204 8.90 -8.14 -8.75
CA LEU A 204 8.31 -7.31 -7.70
C LEU A 204 6.88 -7.73 -7.36
N GLN A 205 6.06 -8.02 -8.38
CA GLN A 205 4.68 -8.45 -8.18
C GLN A 205 4.61 -9.83 -7.50
N ASP A 206 5.52 -10.74 -7.84
CA ASP A 206 5.63 -12.04 -7.18
C ASP A 206 6.03 -11.92 -5.72
N ILE A 207 7.01 -11.08 -5.41
CA ILE A 207 7.41 -10.79 -4.02
C ILE A 207 6.23 -10.14 -3.27
N HIS A 208 5.53 -9.20 -3.88
CA HIS A 208 4.38 -8.55 -3.25
C HIS A 208 3.27 -9.56 -2.92
N ARG A 209 2.97 -10.47 -3.83
CA ARG A 209 2.02 -11.58 -3.59
C ARG A 209 2.47 -12.44 -2.42
N GLN A 210 3.73 -12.85 -2.36
CA GLN A 210 4.27 -13.66 -1.27
C GLN A 210 4.16 -12.94 0.08
N VAL A 211 4.50 -11.65 0.12
CA VAL A 211 4.39 -10.84 1.35
C VAL A 211 2.94 -10.73 1.81
N LEU A 212 1.99 -10.50 0.90
CA LEU A 212 0.57 -10.46 1.23
C LEU A 212 0.08 -11.81 1.75
N GLU A 213 0.45 -12.92 1.11
CA GLU A 213 0.06 -14.25 1.54
C GLU A 213 0.59 -14.58 2.94
N VAL A 214 1.86 -14.30 3.20
CA VAL A 214 2.47 -14.50 4.53
C VAL A 214 1.79 -13.60 5.56
N SER A 215 1.51 -12.34 5.22
CA SER A 215 0.84 -11.40 6.12
C SER A 215 -0.56 -11.86 6.49
N VAL A 216 -1.35 -12.32 5.50
CA VAL A 216 -2.68 -12.90 5.73
C VAL A 216 -2.58 -14.14 6.60
N ARG A 217 -1.65 -15.06 6.30
CA ARG A 217 -1.45 -16.28 7.09
C ARG A 217 -1.08 -15.97 8.54
N VAL A 218 -0.20 -14.99 8.77
CA VAL A 218 0.16 -14.54 10.13
C VAL A 218 -1.04 -13.92 10.83
N LEU A 219 -1.82 -13.07 10.15
CA LEU A 219 -3.04 -12.50 10.72
C LEU A 219 -4.06 -13.57 11.09
N GLU A 220 -4.27 -14.56 10.22
CA GLU A 220 -5.14 -15.71 10.50
C GLU A 220 -4.63 -16.52 11.70
N GLN A 221 -3.33 -16.78 11.78
CA GLN A 221 -2.72 -17.52 12.89
C GLN A 221 -2.80 -16.77 14.23
N VAL A 222 -2.60 -15.46 14.22
CA VAL A 222 -2.57 -14.62 15.42
C VAL A 222 -3.99 -14.29 15.90
N ILE A 223 -4.90 -13.92 14.99
CA ILE A 223 -6.26 -13.49 15.35
C ILE A 223 -7.21 -14.69 15.51
N HIS A 224 -7.11 -15.68 14.62
CA HIS A 224 -8.08 -16.79 14.54
C HIS A 224 -7.46 -18.17 14.85
N GLY A 225 -6.13 -18.24 14.96
CA GLY A 225 -5.37 -19.48 14.99
C GLY A 225 -4.96 -19.97 16.38
N ALA A 226 -3.93 -20.81 16.37
CA ALA A 226 -3.48 -21.58 17.53
C ALA A 226 -2.98 -20.71 18.68
N VAL A 227 -2.39 -19.53 18.40
CA VAL A 227 -1.86 -18.64 19.45
C VAL A 227 -2.98 -18.02 20.29
N ALA A 228 -4.01 -17.49 19.64
CA ALA A 228 -5.19 -16.97 20.35
C ALA A 228 -5.91 -18.08 21.13
N ARG A 229 -6.07 -19.27 20.54
CA ARG A 229 -6.70 -20.41 21.22
C ARG A 229 -5.87 -20.92 22.40
N HIS A 230 -4.55 -20.99 22.26
CA HIS A 230 -3.64 -21.36 23.34
C HIS A 230 -3.70 -20.32 24.47
N GLY A 231 -3.62 -19.03 24.16
CA GLY A 231 -3.75 -17.96 25.15
C GLY A 231 -5.09 -17.99 25.90
N LYS A 232 -6.19 -18.28 25.19
CA LYS A 232 -7.48 -18.48 25.84
C LYS A 232 -7.49 -19.72 26.74
N ALA A 233 -6.99 -20.85 26.26
CA ALA A 233 -6.94 -22.09 27.03
C ALA A 233 -6.06 -21.97 28.29
N THR A 234 -4.94 -21.25 28.21
CA THR A 234 -4.08 -20.99 29.38
C THR A 234 -4.75 -20.04 30.38
N ALA A 235 -5.43 -19.00 29.91
CA ALA A 235 -6.22 -18.11 30.76
C ALA A 235 -7.37 -18.87 31.46
N ASP A 236 -8.11 -19.69 30.72
CA ASP A 236 -9.19 -20.53 31.26
C ASP A 236 -8.66 -21.54 32.28
N HIS A 237 -7.51 -22.17 31.99
CA HIS A 237 -6.84 -23.09 32.93
C HIS A 237 -6.41 -22.39 34.23
N LEU A 238 -5.77 -21.22 34.14
CA LEU A 238 -5.39 -20.43 35.31
C LEU A 238 -6.61 -19.97 36.11
N ALA A 239 -7.70 -19.61 35.45
CA ALA A 239 -8.96 -19.26 36.12
C ALA A 239 -9.56 -20.46 36.87
N ILE A 240 -9.54 -21.66 36.29
CA ILE A 240 -9.98 -22.89 36.97
C ILE A 240 -9.10 -23.19 38.18
N LEU A 241 -7.77 -23.05 38.05
CA LEU A 241 -6.84 -23.24 39.16
C LEU A 241 -7.09 -22.23 40.29
N ALA A 242 -7.25 -20.95 39.96
CA ALA A 242 -7.56 -19.91 40.95
C ALA A 242 -8.87 -20.20 41.68
N ASN A 243 -9.92 -20.60 40.94
CA ASN A 243 -11.20 -21.02 41.53
C ASN A 243 -11.06 -22.27 42.41
N GLY A 244 -10.25 -23.24 41.99
CA GLY A 244 -9.97 -24.45 42.77
C GLY A 244 -9.25 -24.14 44.08
N ILE A 245 -8.25 -23.25 44.03
CA ILE A 245 -7.54 -22.78 45.23
C ILE A 245 -8.48 -21.99 46.14
N SER A 246 -9.28 -21.07 45.60
CA SER A 246 -10.27 -20.32 46.38
C SER A 246 -11.22 -21.25 47.12
N LYS A 247 -11.81 -22.23 46.42
CA LYS A 247 -12.68 -23.23 47.04
C LYS A 247 -11.97 -24.08 48.09
N LYS A 248 -10.69 -24.40 47.88
CA LYS A 248 -9.87 -25.13 48.86
C LYS A 248 -9.62 -24.28 50.11
N VAL A 249 -9.36 -22.99 49.95
CA VAL A 249 -9.23 -22.04 51.06
C VAL A 249 -10.55 -21.93 51.82
N ASP A 250 -11.68 -21.80 51.12
CA ASP A 250 -13.01 -21.75 51.75
C ASP A 250 -13.32 -23.02 52.54
N MET A 251 -12.98 -24.19 51.99
CA MET A 251 -13.12 -25.47 52.69
C MET A 251 -12.26 -25.53 53.94
N HIS A 252 -10.98 -25.13 53.86
CA HIS A 252 -10.11 -25.09 55.04
C HIS A 252 -10.59 -24.07 56.07
N HIS A 253 -11.12 -22.93 55.63
CA HIS A 253 -11.73 -21.95 56.52
C HIS A 253 -12.94 -22.54 57.24
N ALA A 254 -13.83 -23.24 56.53
CA ALA A 254 -14.97 -23.93 57.13
C ALA A 254 -14.54 -25.03 58.12
N GLN A 255 -13.53 -25.83 57.78
CA GLN A 255 -12.95 -26.85 58.67
C GLN A 255 -12.35 -26.23 59.93
N LEU A 256 -11.53 -25.18 59.81
CA LEU A 256 -10.96 -24.48 60.95
C LEU A 256 -12.03 -23.82 61.82
N THR A 257 -13.05 -23.24 61.19
CA THR A 257 -14.19 -22.66 61.91
C THR A 257 -14.92 -23.73 62.71
N GLN A 258 -15.16 -24.92 62.13
CA GLN A 258 -15.75 -26.05 62.86
C GLN A 258 -14.86 -26.52 64.03
N HIS A 259 -13.54 -26.57 63.86
CA HIS A 259 -12.62 -27.03 64.90
C HIS A 259 -12.40 -26.00 66.02
N ILE A 260 -12.36 -24.71 65.70
CA ILE A 260 -12.11 -23.64 66.69
C ILE A 260 -13.40 -23.25 67.42
N TYR A 261 -14.53 -23.25 66.72
CA TYR A 261 -15.84 -22.95 67.31
C TYR A 261 -16.58 -24.23 67.69
N THR A 262 -15.99 -25.05 68.55
CA THR A 262 -16.73 -26.15 69.17
C THR A 262 -17.83 -25.61 70.09
N ALA A 263 -18.90 -26.39 70.26
CA ALA A 263 -20.02 -26.01 71.13
C ALA A 263 -19.56 -25.75 72.58
N GLU A 264 -18.51 -26.45 73.02
CA GLU A 264 -17.87 -26.29 74.33
C GLU A 264 -17.09 -24.97 74.45
N ILE A 265 -16.32 -24.58 73.43
CA ILE A 265 -15.64 -23.28 73.44
C ILE A 265 -16.67 -22.14 73.36
N GLN A 266 -17.72 -22.29 72.54
CA GLN A 266 -18.79 -21.30 72.47
C GLN A 266 -19.60 -21.21 73.79
N SER A 267 -19.80 -22.30 74.52
CA SER A 267 -20.46 -22.25 75.84
C SER A 267 -19.53 -21.66 76.90
N ALA A 268 -18.24 -21.97 76.87
CA ALA A 268 -17.23 -21.40 77.75
C ALA A 268 -17.08 -19.88 77.55
N ILE A 269 -17.02 -19.40 76.30
CA ILE A 269 -16.97 -17.95 75.99
C ILE A 269 -18.27 -17.27 76.45
N ARG A 270 -19.44 -17.88 76.23
CA ARG A 270 -20.71 -17.32 76.70
C ARG A 270 -20.78 -17.25 78.22
N SER A 271 -20.29 -18.27 78.91
CA SER A 271 -20.18 -18.31 80.37
C SER A 271 -19.22 -17.24 80.89
N ALA A 272 -18.04 -17.09 80.29
CA ALA A 272 -17.09 -16.02 80.62
C ALA A 272 -17.66 -14.62 80.37
N LEU A 273 -18.45 -14.45 79.31
CA LEU A 273 -19.14 -13.19 79.05
C LEU A 273 -20.21 -12.89 80.11
N SER A 274 -20.99 -13.89 80.54
CA SER A 274 -21.95 -13.69 81.63
C SER A 274 -21.25 -13.35 82.94
N THR A 275 -20.17 -14.06 83.31
CA THR A 275 -19.44 -13.74 84.54
C THR A 275 -18.80 -12.36 84.49
N MET A 276 -18.24 -11.95 83.35
CA MET A 276 -17.73 -10.58 83.18
C MET A 276 -18.84 -9.53 83.29
N LYS A 277 -20.05 -9.80 82.78
CA LYS A 277 -21.19 -8.89 82.95
C LYS A 277 -21.60 -8.80 84.41
N ASP A 278 -21.68 -9.94 85.10
CA ASP A 278 -22.06 -10.02 86.50
C ASP A 278 -21.03 -9.27 87.37
N SER A 279 -19.74 -9.53 87.17
CA SER A 279 -18.65 -8.79 87.84
C SER A 279 -18.68 -7.30 87.52
N HIS A 280 -19.00 -6.90 86.29
CA HIS A 280 -19.14 -5.48 85.95
C HIS A 280 -20.34 -4.84 86.67
N THR A 281 -21.48 -5.54 86.76
CA THR A 281 -22.63 -5.04 87.53
C THR A 281 -22.34 -4.96 89.02
N ASP A 282 -21.58 -5.90 89.56
CA ASP A 282 -21.15 -5.93 90.96
C ASP A 282 -20.18 -4.79 91.28
N VAL A 283 -19.15 -4.59 90.45
CA VAL A 283 -18.25 -3.44 90.57
C VAL A 283 -19.00 -2.12 90.43
N ARG A 284 -20.01 -2.04 89.54
CA ARG A 284 -20.87 -0.86 89.42
C ARG A 284 -21.71 -0.63 90.67
N PHE A 285 -22.21 -1.70 91.29
CA PHE A 285 -22.94 -1.61 92.55
C PHE A 285 -22.03 -1.13 93.68
N HIS A 286 -20.85 -1.72 93.82
CA HIS A 286 -19.85 -1.29 94.80
C HIS A 286 -19.35 0.15 94.56
N LEU A 287 -19.22 0.57 93.30
CA LEU A 287 -18.91 1.95 92.97
C LEU A 287 -20.00 2.89 93.47
N ARG A 288 -21.28 2.57 93.23
CA ARG A 288 -22.41 3.36 93.74
C ARG A 288 -22.44 3.39 95.27
N GLU A 289 -22.21 2.25 95.92
CA GLU A 289 -22.15 2.16 97.38
C GLU A 289 -20.98 2.98 97.96
N ALA A 290 -19.82 2.94 97.32
CA ALA A 290 -18.66 3.75 97.71
C ALA A 290 -18.91 5.24 97.47
N GLU A 291 -19.54 5.61 96.34
CA GLU A 291 -19.97 6.98 96.05
C GLU A 291 -21.01 7.46 97.07
N GLU A 292 -21.96 6.61 97.48
CA GLU A 292 -22.94 6.94 98.51
C GLU A 292 -22.27 7.11 99.88
N ARG A 293 -21.34 6.22 100.27
CA ARG A 293 -20.54 6.40 101.49
C ARG A 293 -19.72 7.68 101.43
N LEU A 294 -19.06 7.99 100.31
CA LEU A 294 -18.34 9.25 100.12
C LEU A 294 -19.29 10.45 100.17
N ALA A 295 -20.50 10.34 99.62
CA ALA A 295 -21.53 11.37 99.72
C ALA A 295 -21.98 11.53 101.18
N GLN A 296 -22.14 10.45 101.94
CA GLN A 296 -22.41 10.48 103.38
C GLN A 296 -21.27 11.19 104.13
N TYR A 297 -20.00 10.84 103.89
CA TYR A 297 -18.84 11.54 104.45
C TYR A 297 -18.78 13.03 104.06
N ASN A 298 -19.11 13.37 102.81
CA ASN A 298 -19.15 14.76 102.33
C ASN A 298 -20.36 15.54 102.89
N SER A 299 -21.47 14.86 103.12
CA SER A 299 -22.71 15.39 103.70
C SER A 299 -22.68 15.44 105.23
N ALA A 300 -21.72 14.75 105.86
CA ALA A 300 -21.28 14.97 107.24
C ALA A 300 -20.67 16.38 107.32
N ARG A 301 -21.59 17.34 107.35
CA ARG A 301 -21.48 18.80 107.35
C ARG A 301 -20.55 19.34 108.43
N GLY A 302 -20.11 18.48 109.35
CA GLY A 302 -19.10 18.75 110.35
C GLY A 302 -17.71 18.99 109.76
N MET A 303 -17.26 18.31 108.70
CA MET A 303 -15.83 18.40 108.33
C MET A 303 -15.46 19.73 107.62
N LYS A 304 -16.30 20.23 106.70
CA LYS A 304 -16.08 21.55 106.08
C LYS A 304 -16.25 22.71 107.07
N ASN A 305 -17.20 22.59 108.00
CA ASN A 305 -17.39 23.58 109.06
C ASN A 305 -16.26 23.54 110.10
N MET A 306 -15.83 22.35 110.54
CA MET A 306 -14.69 22.20 111.45
C MET A 306 -13.39 22.71 110.84
N VAL A 307 -13.14 22.48 109.54
CA VAL A 307 -11.95 23.04 108.87
C VAL A 307 -12.02 24.56 108.80
N LYS A 308 -13.22 25.14 108.56
CA LYS A 308 -13.41 26.58 108.56
C LYS A 308 -13.25 27.19 109.96
N GLU A 309 -13.86 26.58 110.97
CA GLU A 309 -13.71 26.97 112.38
C GLU A 309 -12.26 26.86 112.83
N TYR A 310 -11.53 25.82 112.45
CA TYR A 310 -10.10 25.65 112.76
C TYR A 310 -9.23 26.70 112.08
N ALA A 311 -9.54 27.07 110.83
CA ALA A 311 -8.85 28.15 110.12
C ALA A 311 -9.12 29.53 110.75
N GLU A 312 -10.35 29.79 111.21
CA GLU A 312 -10.70 31.01 111.95
C GLU A 312 -9.96 31.06 113.30
N LEU A 313 -9.91 29.94 114.03
CA LEU A 313 -9.19 29.84 115.31
C LEU A 313 -7.67 30.08 115.15
N LEU A 314 -7.07 29.59 114.06
CA LEU A 314 -5.66 29.85 113.69
C LEU A 314 -5.40 31.31 113.33
N ALA A 315 -6.35 31.98 112.67
CA ALA A 315 -6.23 33.40 112.35
C ALA A 315 -6.33 34.27 113.61
N GLU A 316 -7.23 33.91 114.54
CA GLU A 316 -7.42 34.64 115.78
C GLU A 316 -6.24 34.46 116.73
N THR A 317 -5.68 33.25 116.84
CA THR A 317 -4.43 33.02 117.60
C THR A 317 -3.27 33.85 117.04
N ARG A 318 -3.11 33.96 115.72
CA ARG A 318 -2.09 34.85 115.13
C ARG A 318 -2.31 36.32 115.45
N LYS A 319 -3.56 36.80 115.48
CA LYS A 319 -3.86 38.18 115.89
C LYS A 319 -3.53 38.41 117.36
N VAL A 320 -3.93 37.50 118.23
CA VAL A 320 -3.62 37.57 119.67
C VAL A 320 -2.12 37.56 119.89
N GLU A 321 -1.36 36.72 119.18
CA GLU A 321 0.11 36.72 119.23
C GLU A 321 0.71 38.06 118.75
N ALA A 322 0.18 38.64 117.66
CA ALA A 322 0.60 39.94 117.18
C ALA A 322 0.26 41.08 118.16
N GLU A 323 -0.88 41.01 118.84
CA GLU A 323 -1.29 42.01 119.83
C GLU A 323 -0.50 41.89 121.14
N ILE A 324 -0.20 40.66 121.59
CA ILE A 324 0.74 40.39 122.69
C ILE A 324 2.13 40.93 122.34
N ALA A 325 2.62 40.71 121.11
CA ALA A 325 3.89 41.26 120.66
C ALA A 325 3.89 42.80 120.67
N ARG A 326 2.78 43.43 120.27
CA ARG A 326 2.62 44.89 120.33
C ARG A 326 2.62 45.42 121.76
N LEU A 327 1.96 44.73 122.69
CA LEU A 327 1.92 45.12 124.10
C LEU A 327 3.26 44.90 124.82
N LYS A 328 4.03 43.89 124.44
CA LYS A 328 5.36 43.61 125.02
C LYS A 328 6.47 44.52 124.49
N GLY A 329 6.29 45.14 123.33
CA GLY A 329 7.24 46.11 122.77
C GLY A 329 7.01 47.56 123.24
N GLY A 330 6.05 47.80 124.13
CA GLY A 330 5.62 49.14 124.58
C GLY A 330 5.89 49.49 126.04
N MET A 331 6.81 48.78 126.72
CA MET A 331 7.37 49.18 128.03
C MET A 331 8.87 49.45 127.93
#